data_AF-A0AA48M3Y0-F1
#
_entry.id   AF-A0AA48M3Y0-F1
#
_cell.length_a   1.000
_cell.length_b   1.000
_cell.length_c   1.000
_cell.angle_alpha   90.00
_cell.angle_beta   90.00
_cell.angle_gamma   90.00
#
_symmetry.space_group_name_H-M   'P 1'
#
loop_
_entity.id
_entity.type
_entity.pdbx_description
1 polymer ?
#
loop_
_entity_poly.entity_id
_entity_poly.type
_entity_poly.pdbx_seq_one_letter_code
_entity_poly.pdbx_strand_id
1 'polypeptide(L)'
;MTGKDRENWYLTLRRRVHVVLDGGANDRTTRFVHRALITLVGLSVLSVVLESVPEYRRFSRVFRDVEYVAVACFTLEYLLRMWSAPEHTPYSDRSPTGARLAFVTSWSAIIDLLTILPLYLSFFLSANLAIMVLFRLLRFFKLARYSAGIRTLVAVMEAEGKALVATSILLFGAVLFSATAIHIAEADAQPETFGSIPAAMWWAIVTITTVGYGDVTPVTLAGRLIASVTMVTGYVMLGLPVGIVATAFAEEIHRRQFVVTWSMVASVPLFRTMDATNIAEIMRYLSAQSIPAGALIVRRGEVAESMYFIAEGEVDIELPGKNVRLGVGQFFGEMAILHKTRRTANVRAVEATKLLVLDAFDLQALIVRNPEIGDCIREVAEDRKGIVPEGQKGDLLAAELEQGSPQPEPFQ
;
A
#
# COMPACT_ATOMS: atom_id res chain seq x y z
N MET A 1 34.82 4.82 -30.19
CA MET A 1 34.00 5.41 -29.11
C MET A 1 34.92 6.21 -28.21
N THR A 2 34.74 7.52 -28.15
CA THR A 2 35.54 8.40 -27.29
C THR A 2 35.21 8.14 -25.81
N GLY A 3 36.09 8.54 -24.88
CA GLY A 3 35.86 8.33 -23.44
C GLY A 3 34.54 8.93 -22.93
N LYS A 4 34.09 10.03 -23.54
CA LYS A 4 32.86 10.75 -23.21
C LYS A 4 31.60 10.03 -23.71
N ASP A 5 31.65 9.43 -24.90
CA ASP A 5 30.58 8.55 -25.40
C ASP A 5 30.43 7.31 -24.52
N ARG A 6 31.57 6.81 -24.00
CA ARG A 6 31.57 5.68 -23.09
C ARG A 6 30.87 6.04 -21.77
N GLU A 7 31.22 7.16 -21.17
CA GLU A 7 30.62 7.63 -19.92
C GLU A 7 29.11 7.88 -20.04
N ASN A 8 28.65 8.49 -21.14
CA ASN A 8 27.24 8.73 -21.40
C ASN A 8 26.41 7.44 -21.59
N TRP A 9 26.94 6.43 -22.28
CA TRP A 9 26.22 5.15 -22.42
C TRP A 9 26.12 4.42 -21.08
N TYR A 10 27.19 4.45 -20.27
CA TYR A 10 27.22 3.80 -18.95
C TYR A 10 26.18 4.39 -18.01
N LEU A 11 26.08 5.73 -17.94
CA LEU A 11 25.07 6.42 -17.13
C LEU A 11 23.65 6.13 -17.62
N THR A 12 23.44 6.13 -18.94
CA THR A 12 22.12 5.85 -19.55
C THR A 12 21.67 4.41 -19.30
N LEU A 13 22.55 3.42 -19.44
CA LEU A 13 22.23 2.02 -19.18
C LEU A 13 21.92 1.80 -17.70
N ARG A 14 22.75 2.34 -16.80
CA ARG A 14 22.57 2.19 -15.36
C ARG A 14 21.28 2.81 -14.87
N ARG A 15 20.94 4.01 -15.36
CA ARG A 15 19.66 4.67 -15.07
C ARG A 15 18.49 3.84 -15.58
N ARG A 16 18.61 3.23 -16.76
CA ARG A 16 17.59 2.32 -17.29
C ARG A 16 17.41 1.06 -16.43
N VAL A 17 18.50 0.46 -15.96
CA VAL A 17 18.46 -0.68 -15.03
C VAL A 17 17.80 -0.29 -13.71
N HIS A 18 18.15 0.88 -13.16
CA HIS A 18 17.49 1.42 -11.97
C HIS A 18 15.96 1.58 -12.18
N VAL A 19 15.54 2.16 -13.30
CA VAL A 19 14.12 2.34 -13.63
C VAL A 19 13.39 1.01 -13.81
N VAL A 20 14.03 -0.01 -14.38
CA VAL A 20 13.41 -1.33 -14.57
C VAL A 20 13.30 -2.10 -13.25
N LEU A 21 14.29 -1.99 -12.36
CA LEU A 21 14.32 -2.76 -11.11
C LEU A 21 13.58 -2.06 -9.96
N ASP A 22 13.71 -0.74 -9.84
CA ASP A 22 13.19 0.06 -8.72
C ASP A 22 12.26 1.20 -9.17
N GLY A 23 12.26 1.58 -10.45
CA GLY A 23 11.28 2.50 -11.00
C GLY A 23 9.87 1.89 -11.01
N GLY A 24 8.87 2.72 -10.72
CA GLY A 24 7.47 2.29 -10.63
C GLY A 24 6.92 1.65 -11.90
N ALA A 25 5.74 1.01 -11.78
CA ALA A 25 5.12 0.13 -12.78
C ALA A 25 4.55 0.82 -14.05
N ASN A 26 5.09 1.96 -14.49
CA ASN A 26 4.56 2.64 -15.69
C ASN A 26 5.00 1.99 -17.01
N ASP A 27 6.18 1.34 -17.06
CA ASP A 27 6.64 0.66 -18.27
C ASP A 27 6.19 -0.82 -18.33
N ARG A 28 5.90 -1.32 -19.54
CA ARG A 28 5.60 -2.73 -19.82
C ARG A 28 6.78 -3.63 -19.43
N THR A 29 8.02 -3.17 -19.65
CA THR A 29 9.23 -3.95 -19.34
C THR A 29 9.40 -4.15 -17.84
N THR A 30 9.27 -3.10 -17.04
CA THR A 30 9.28 -3.14 -15.57
C THR A 30 8.24 -4.12 -15.02
N ARG A 31 7.00 -4.03 -15.51
CA ARG A 31 5.91 -4.93 -15.09
C ARG A 31 6.20 -6.39 -15.41
N PHE A 32 6.78 -6.67 -16.57
CA PHE A 32 7.18 -8.03 -16.95
C PHE A 32 8.27 -8.58 -16.02
N VAL A 33 9.34 -7.81 -15.81
CA VAL A 33 10.47 -8.20 -14.94
C VAL A 33 9.99 -8.45 -13.51
N HIS A 34 9.18 -7.56 -12.95
CA HIS A 34 8.63 -7.74 -11.59
C HIS A 34 7.75 -8.99 -11.50
N ARG A 35 6.86 -9.23 -12.47
CA ARG A 35 6.01 -10.43 -12.51
C ARG A 35 6.82 -11.71 -12.64
N ALA A 36 7.88 -11.71 -13.46
CA ALA A 36 8.78 -12.84 -13.62
C ALA A 36 9.51 -13.16 -12.30
N LEU A 37 10.05 -12.14 -11.62
CA LEU A 37 10.72 -12.30 -10.33
C LEU A 37 9.77 -12.80 -9.23
N ILE A 38 8.55 -12.26 -9.15
CA ILE A 38 7.53 -12.71 -8.19
C ILE A 38 7.16 -14.19 -8.45
N THR A 39 6.98 -14.56 -9.72
CA THR A 39 6.66 -15.94 -10.11
C THR A 39 7.81 -16.88 -9.76
N LEU A 40 9.05 -16.45 -10.01
CA LEU A 40 10.25 -17.22 -9.65
C LEU A 40 10.40 -17.41 -8.14
N VAL A 41 10.08 -16.39 -7.33
CA VAL A 41 10.02 -16.51 -5.86
C VAL A 41 8.98 -17.54 -5.45
N GLY A 42 7.76 -17.45 -6.01
CA GLY A 42 6.69 -18.40 -5.72
C GLY A 42 7.07 -19.84 -6.07
N LEU A 43 7.65 -20.06 -7.25
CA LEU A 43 8.15 -21.38 -7.67
C LEU A 43 9.28 -21.89 -6.78
N SER A 44 10.20 -21.01 -6.36
CA SER A 44 11.29 -21.39 -5.46
C SER A 44 10.78 -21.81 -4.07
N VAL A 45 9.82 -21.07 -3.50
CA VAL A 45 9.21 -21.43 -2.21
C VAL A 45 8.40 -22.73 -2.33
N LEU A 46 7.60 -22.87 -3.39
CA LEU A 46 6.84 -24.09 -3.64
C LEU A 46 7.75 -25.31 -3.80
N SER A 47 8.89 -25.16 -4.48
CA SER A 47 9.90 -26.21 -4.60
C SER A 47 10.41 -26.68 -3.24
N VAL A 48 10.68 -25.78 -2.31
CA VAL A 48 11.15 -26.13 -0.95
C VAL A 48 10.04 -26.84 -0.16
N VAL A 49 8.79 -26.38 -0.29
CA VAL A 49 7.64 -27.02 0.36
C VAL A 49 7.43 -28.44 -0.17
N LEU A 50 7.46 -28.63 -1.49
CA LEU A 50 7.30 -29.96 -2.10
C LEU A 50 8.48 -30.89 -1.79
N GLU A 51 9.71 -30.38 -1.74
CA GLU A 51 10.89 -31.17 -1.36
C GLU A 51 10.79 -31.72 0.09
N SER A 52 10.09 -31.01 0.99
CA SER A 52 9.91 -31.43 2.38
C SER A 52 9.07 -32.71 2.53
N VAL A 53 8.26 -33.03 1.54
CA VAL A 53 7.33 -34.17 1.54
C VAL A 53 8.04 -35.41 0.97
N PRO A 54 8.12 -36.54 1.72
CA PRO A 54 8.88 -37.72 1.33
C PRO A 54 8.56 -38.28 -0.08
N GLU A 55 7.29 -38.25 -0.47
CA GLU A 55 6.75 -38.79 -1.72
C GLU A 55 7.30 -38.06 -2.96
N TYR A 56 7.66 -36.78 -2.83
CA TYR A 56 8.17 -35.97 -3.94
C TYR A 56 9.70 -35.96 -4.02
N ARG A 57 10.42 -36.63 -3.11
CA ARG A 57 11.90 -36.70 -3.14
C ARG A 57 12.47 -37.28 -4.44
N ARG A 58 11.68 -38.07 -5.19
CA ARG A 58 12.04 -38.55 -6.53
C ARG A 58 12.32 -37.42 -7.54
N PHE A 59 11.75 -36.24 -7.33
CA PHE A 59 11.97 -35.05 -8.16
C PHE A 59 13.09 -34.13 -7.62
N SER A 60 13.92 -34.60 -6.69
CA SER A 60 15.00 -33.83 -6.08
C SER A 60 15.97 -33.17 -7.07
N ARG A 61 16.20 -33.76 -8.25
CA ARG A 61 16.98 -33.11 -9.32
C ARG A 61 16.28 -31.85 -9.84
N VAL A 62 15.00 -31.94 -10.15
CA VAL A 62 14.18 -30.81 -10.62
C VAL A 62 14.16 -29.69 -9.58
N PHE A 63 13.96 -30.02 -8.30
CA PHE A 63 13.97 -29.03 -7.22
C PHE A 63 15.32 -28.32 -7.09
N ARG A 64 16.42 -29.06 -7.27
CA ARG A 64 17.78 -28.50 -7.25
C ARG A 64 18.04 -27.59 -8.46
N ASP A 65 17.56 -27.97 -9.63
CA ASP A 65 17.67 -27.14 -10.84
C ASP A 65 16.88 -25.84 -10.69
N VAL A 66 15.65 -25.91 -10.16
CA VAL A 66 14.84 -24.73 -9.82
C VAL A 66 15.58 -23.85 -8.81
N GLU A 67 16.21 -24.44 -7.80
CA GLU A 67 17.02 -23.70 -6.83
C GLU A 67 18.21 -22.99 -7.48
N TYR A 68 19.00 -23.67 -8.32
CA TYR A 68 20.13 -23.05 -9.00
C TYR A 68 19.72 -21.91 -9.93
N VAL A 69 18.65 -22.12 -10.72
CA VAL A 69 18.11 -21.08 -11.60
C VAL A 69 17.61 -19.89 -10.79
N ALA A 70 16.82 -20.13 -9.74
CA ALA A 70 16.27 -19.07 -8.90
C ALA A 70 17.38 -18.25 -8.24
N VAL A 71 18.37 -18.90 -7.61
CA VAL A 71 19.48 -18.21 -6.96
C VAL A 71 20.35 -17.47 -7.97
N ALA A 72 20.64 -18.04 -9.14
CA ALA A 72 21.37 -17.34 -10.18
C ALA A 72 20.67 -16.04 -10.61
N CYS A 73 19.36 -16.09 -10.84
CA CYS A 73 18.56 -14.91 -11.14
C CYS A 73 18.54 -13.89 -10.00
N PHE A 74 18.37 -14.33 -8.74
CA PHE A 74 18.35 -13.43 -7.58
C PHE A 74 19.71 -12.81 -7.28
N THR A 75 20.80 -13.55 -7.50
CA THR A 75 22.16 -13.01 -7.39
C THR A 75 22.37 -11.94 -8.47
N LEU A 76 21.97 -12.22 -9.72
CA LEU A 76 22.08 -11.23 -10.80
C LEU A 76 21.26 -9.97 -10.48
N GLU A 77 20.02 -10.13 -10.02
CA GLU A 77 19.17 -9.03 -9.56
C GLU A 77 19.83 -8.22 -8.44
N TYR A 78 20.38 -8.88 -7.42
CA TYR A 78 21.07 -8.22 -6.30
C TYR A 78 22.29 -7.43 -6.77
N LEU A 79 23.12 -8.02 -7.64
CA LEU A 79 24.28 -7.35 -8.21
C LEU A 79 23.89 -6.16 -9.09
N LEU A 80 22.85 -6.28 -9.90
CA LEU A 80 22.35 -5.18 -10.73
C LEU A 80 21.82 -4.03 -9.87
N ARG A 81 21.08 -4.31 -8.79
CA ARG A 81 20.63 -3.27 -7.85
C ARG A 81 21.79 -2.60 -7.12
N MET A 82 22.75 -3.38 -6.63
CA MET A 82 23.96 -2.82 -6.01
C MET A 82 24.72 -1.95 -7.02
N TRP A 83 24.82 -2.36 -8.28
CA TRP A 83 25.48 -1.58 -9.33
C TRP A 83 24.74 -0.27 -9.62
N SER A 84 23.41 -0.28 -9.67
CA SER A 84 22.55 0.88 -9.91
C SER A 84 22.27 1.74 -8.66
N ALA A 85 22.69 1.30 -7.47
CA ALA A 85 22.40 1.98 -6.19
C ALA A 85 22.69 3.50 -6.16
N PRO A 86 23.78 4.01 -6.75
CA PRO A 86 24.06 5.46 -6.78
C PRO A 86 23.09 6.32 -7.61
N GLU A 87 22.19 5.72 -8.39
CA GLU A 87 21.11 6.45 -9.07
C GLU A 87 19.88 6.65 -8.18
N HIS A 88 19.81 5.99 -7.01
CA HIS A 88 18.71 6.15 -6.08
C HIS A 88 18.75 7.52 -5.39
N THR A 89 17.60 8.20 -5.35
CA THR A 89 17.44 9.52 -4.71
C THR A 89 17.97 9.59 -3.27
N PRO A 90 17.77 8.59 -2.39
CA PRO A 90 18.33 8.61 -1.03
C PRO A 90 19.87 8.58 -0.94
N TYR A 91 20.57 8.25 -2.04
CA TYR A 91 22.02 8.10 -2.07
C TYR A 91 22.70 9.04 -3.07
N SER A 92 21.95 9.99 -3.66
CA SER A 92 22.44 10.92 -4.69
C SER A 92 23.62 11.76 -4.22
N ASP A 93 23.67 12.07 -2.93
CA ASP A 93 24.67 12.97 -2.33
C ASP A 93 25.96 12.23 -1.92
N ARG A 94 26.03 10.91 -2.14
CA ARG A 94 27.17 10.07 -1.75
C ARG A 94 28.05 9.73 -2.95
N SER A 95 29.33 9.46 -2.69
CA SER A 95 30.21 8.88 -3.70
C SER A 95 29.65 7.54 -4.20
N PRO A 96 29.94 7.12 -5.45
CA PRO A 96 29.41 5.87 -6.00
C PRO A 96 29.71 4.63 -5.15
N THR A 97 30.83 4.61 -4.44
CA THR A 97 31.19 3.53 -3.50
C THR A 97 30.44 3.66 -2.17
N GLY A 98 30.29 4.87 -1.64
CA GLY A 98 29.51 5.13 -0.43
C GLY A 98 28.02 4.82 -0.57
N ALA A 99 27.44 5.09 -1.74
CA ALA A 99 26.06 4.73 -2.07
C ALA A 99 25.85 3.21 -2.17
N ARG A 100 26.82 2.47 -2.72
CA ARG A 100 26.79 1.00 -2.75
C ARG A 100 26.84 0.38 -1.36
N LEU A 101 27.73 0.89 -0.50
CA LEU A 101 27.85 0.41 0.87
C LEU A 101 26.56 0.69 1.67
N ALA A 102 26.00 1.89 1.52
CA ALA A 102 24.73 2.26 2.13
C ALA A 102 23.56 1.36 1.66
N PHE A 103 23.55 1.00 0.38
CA PHE A 103 22.56 0.07 -0.17
C PHE A 103 22.66 -1.31 0.47
N VAL A 104 23.86 -1.89 0.56
CA VAL A 104 24.07 -3.24 1.13
C VAL A 104 23.60 -3.32 2.59
N THR A 105 23.71 -2.24 3.35
CA THR A 105 23.22 -2.16 4.74
C THR A 105 21.72 -1.88 4.86
N SER A 106 21.00 -1.64 3.76
CA SER A 106 19.56 -1.38 3.79
C SER A 106 18.76 -2.65 4.11
N TRP A 107 17.65 -2.51 4.85
CA TRP A 107 16.74 -3.63 5.17
C TRP A 107 16.36 -4.46 3.95
N SER A 108 16.11 -3.77 2.83
CA SER A 108 15.73 -4.40 1.58
C SER A 108 16.87 -5.24 0.97
N ALA A 109 18.11 -4.77 1.03
CA ALA A 109 19.28 -5.49 0.50
C ALA A 109 19.67 -6.67 1.40
N ILE A 110 19.46 -6.55 2.72
CA ILE A 110 19.65 -7.65 3.66
C ILE A 110 18.73 -8.83 3.32
N ILE A 111 17.45 -8.57 3.01
CA ILE A 111 16.51 -9.61 2.58
C ILE A 111 16.99 -10.28 1.27
N ASP A 112 17.44 -9.50 0.29
CA ASP A 112 17.95 -10.05 -0.96
C ASP A 112 19.23 -10.88 -0.74
N LEU A 113 20.11 -10.46 0.17
CA LEU A 113 21.30 -11.21 0.54
C LEU A 113 20.94 -12.53 1.24
N LEU A 114 20.05 -12.50 2.23
CA LEU A 114 19.58 -13.69 2.95
C LEU A 114 18.88 -14.70 2.04
N THR A 115 18.30 -14.24 0.94
CA THR A 115 17.64 -15.09 -0.08
C THR A 115 18.64 -15.95 -0.86
N ILE A 116 19.84 -15.41 -1.15
CA ILE A 116 20.87 -16.08 -1.95
C ILE A 116 21.92 -16.79 -1.09
N LEU A 117 22.11 -16.32 0.14
CA LEU A 117 23.14 -16.80 1.08
C LEU A 117 23.15 -18.32 1.29
N PRO A 118 22.02 -19.04 1.42
CA PRO A 118 22.04 -20.47 1.81
C PRO A 118 22.77 -21.34 0.79
N LEU A 119 22.60 -21.04 -0.50
CA LEU A 119 23.26 -21.79 -1.56
C LEU A 119 24.77 -21.58 -1.50
N TYR A 120 25.22 -20.34 -1.36
CA TYR A 120 26.64 -20.03 -1.24
C TYR A 120 27.24 -20.64 0.02
N LEU A 121 26.53 -20.57 1.14
CA LEU A 121 26.97 -21.17 2.40
C LEU A 121 27.11 -22.69 2.30
N SER A 122 26.26 -23.37 1.53
CA SER A 122 26.33 -24.82 1.32
C SER A 122 27.60 -25.29 0.60
N PHE A 123 28.26 -24.40 -0.16
CA PHE A 123 29.55 -24.72 -0.79
C PHE A 123 30.74 -24.62 0.17
N PHE A 124 30.64 -23.80 1.22
CA PHE A 124 31.74 -23.54 2.16
C PHE A 124 31.58 -24.25 3.50
N LEU A 125 30.34 -24.47 3.95
CA LEU A 125 30.03 -25.13 5.21
C LEU A 125 29.27 -26.43 4.95
N SER A 126 29.73 -27.51 5.57
CA SER A 126 28.98 -28.75 5.78
C SER A 126 27.85 -28.50 6.80
N ALA A 127 26.97 -27.55 6.50
CA ALA A 127 25.94 -27.08 7.42
C ALA A 127 24.78 -28.08 7.53
N ASN A 128 24.10 -28.06 8.68
CA ASN A 128 22.91 -28.88 8.91
C ASN A 128 21.81 -28.53 7.88
N LEU A 129 21.34 -29.54 7.15
CA LEU A 129 20.35 -29.41 6.08
C LEU A 129 19.06 -28.72 6.57
N ALA A 130 18.66 -28.93 7.82
CA ALA A 130 17.46 -28.32 8.39
C ALA A 130 17.55 -26.79 8.49
N ILE A 131 18.71 -26.27 8.87
CA ILE A 131 18.94 -24.82 8.98
C ILE A 131 18.97 -24.18 7.59
N MET A 132 19.55 -24.88 6.60
CA MET A 132 19.53 -24.43 5.21
C MET A 132 18.10 -24.34 4.66
N VAL A 133 17.22 -25.31 4.97
CA VAL A 133 15.80 -25.25 4.59
C VAL A 133 15.11 -23.99 5.13
N LEU A 134 15.32 -23.65 6.41
CA LEU A 134 14.76 -22.44 7.01
C LEU A 134 15.19 -21.17 6.26
N PHE A 135 16.48 -21.04 5.95
CA PHE A 135 16.95 -19.89 5.19
C PHE A 135 16.41 -19.86 3.76
N ARG A 136 16.21 -21.01 3.10
CA ARG A 136 15.57 -21.06 1.78
C ARG A 136 14.10 -20.60 1.82
N LEU A 137 13.41 -20.74 2.95
CA LEU A 137 12.05 -20.19 3.12
C LEU A 137 12.05 -18.67 3.30
N LEU A 138 13.16 -18.06 3.74
CA LEU A 138 13.26 -16.59 3.82
C LEU A 138 13.12 -15.91 2.45
N ARG A 139 13.28 -16.64 1.35
CA ARG A 139 12.99 -16.15 -0.01
C ARG A 139 11.56 -15.63 -0.14
N PHE A 140 10.62 -16.11 0.66
CA PHE A 140 9.26 -15.56 0.77
C PHE A 140 9.27 -14.06 1.10
N PHE A 141 10.16 -13.60 1.98
CA PHE A 141 10.27 -12.18 2.33
C PHE A 141 10.72 -11.32 1.15
N LYS A 142 11.28 -11.88 0.08
CA LYS A 142 11.56 -11.14 -1.15
C LYS A 142 10.28 -10.56 -1.78
N LEU A 143 9.11 -11.18 -1.55
CA LEU A 143 7.81 -10.63 -1.94
C LEU A 143 7.49 -9.30 -1.27
N ALA A 144 8.05 -9.03 -0.08
CA ALA A 144 7.89 -7.75 0.62
C ALA A 144 8.30 -6.56 -0.24
N ARG A 145 9.32 -6.73 -1.10
CA ARG A 145 9.80 -5.68 -2.01
C ARG A 145 8.76 -5.30 -3.05
N TYR A 146 7.98 -6.27 -3.53
CA TYR A 146 7.00 -6.08 -4.60
C TYR A 146 5.63 -5.67 -4.08
N SER A 147 5.33 -5.92 -2.79
CA SER A 147 4.07 -5.55 -2.17
C SER A 147 4.11 -4.13 -1.61
N ALA A 148 3.26 -3.25 -2.15
CA ALA A 148 3.06 -1.91 -1.60
C ALA A 148 2.56 -1.94 -0.15
N GLY A 149 1.71 -2.92 0.18
CA GLY A 149 1.16 -3.10 1.52
C GLY A 149 2.22 -3.49 2.56
N ILE A 150 3.16 -4.37 2.20
CA ILE A 150 4.25 -4.73 3.12
C ILE A 150 5.20 -3.54 3.33
N ARG A 151 5.47 -2.73 2.31
CA ARG A 151 6.23 -1.48 2.49
C ARG A 151 5.52 -0.51 3.45
N THR A 152 4.20 -0.43 3.40
CA THR A 152 3.40 0.34 4.38
C THR A 152 3.59 -0.23 5.79
N LEU A 153 3.49 -1.55 5.94
CA LEU A 153 3.67 -2.20 7.23
C LEU A 153 5.07 -1.97 7.82
N VAL A 154 6.13 -2.08 7.02
CA VAL A 154 7.50 -1.79 7.48
C VAL A 154 7.64 -0.33 7.92
N ALA A 155 7.09 0.61 7.16
CA ALA A 155 7.10 2.03 7.54
C ALA A 155 6.38 2.29 8.86
N VAL A 156 5.25 1.60 9.10
CA VAL A 156 4.52 1.65 10.38
C VAL A 156 5.37 1.10 11.53
N MET A 157 6.04 -0.03 11.33
CA MET A 157 6.92 -0.62 12.35
C MET A 157 8.10 0.29 12.69
N GLU A 158 8.66 0.98 11.70
CA GLU A 158 9.74 1.96 11.90
C GLU A 158 9.25 3.22 12.64
N ALA A 159 8.07 3.72 12.28
CA ALA A 159 7.47 4.91 12.91
C ALA A 159 7.06 4.65 14.37
N GLU A 160 6.37 3.53 14.62
CA GLU A 160 5.81 3.19 15.94
C GLU A 160 6.70 2.28 16.79
N GLY A 161 7.94 2.05 16.37
CA GLY A 161 8.83 1.08 17.00
C GLY A 161 9.00 1.31 18.52
N LYS A 162 9.04 2.56 18.98
CA LYS A 162 9.12 2.89 20.41
C LYS A 162 7.87 2.43 21.18
N ALA A 163 6.68 2.67 20.63
CA ALA A 163 5.42 2.27 21.24
C ALA A 163 5.26 0.74 21.22
N LEU A 164 5.67 0.07 20.13
CA LEU A 164 5.68 -1.38 20.02
C LEU A 164 6.66 -2.05 21.00
N VAL A 165 7.83 -1.47 21.22
CA VAL A 165 8.77 -1.95 22.24
C VAL A 165 8.19 -1.76 23.64
N ALA A 166 7.58 -0.61 23.95
CA ALA A 166 6.94 -0.38 25.24
C ALA A 166 5.81 -1.38 25.53
N THR A 167 4.93 -1.64 24.54
CA THR A 167 3.86 -2.64 24.67
C THR A 167 4.40 -4.07 24.79
N SER A 168 5.50 -4.40 24.11
CA SER A 168 6.19 -5.69 24.25
C SER A 168 6.75 -5.89 25.67
N ILE A 169 7.31 -4.83 26.28
CA ILE A 169 7.78 -4.86 27.67
C ILE A 169 6.60 -5.10 28.63
N LEU A 170 5.47 -4.41 28.44
CA LEU A 170 4.26 -4.60 29.25
C LEU A 170 3.70 -6.03 29.14
N LEU A 171 3.62 -6.57 27.92
CA LEU A 171 3.19 -7.94 27.67
C LEU A 171 4.11 -8.96 28.33
N PHE A 172 5.43 -8.79 28.20
CA PHE A 172 6.40 -9.66 28.85
C PHE A 172 6.31 -9.58 30.37
N GLY A 173 6.10 -8.38 30.92
CA GLY A 173 5.84 -8.18 32.35
C GLY A 173 4.60 -8.91 32.84
N ALA A 174 3.49 -8.86 32.09
CA ALA A 174 2.27 -9.59 32.44
C ALA A 174 2.42 -11.12 32.36
N VAL A 175 3.20 -11.61 31.38
CA VAL A 175 3.57 -13.03 31.31
C VAL A 175 4.35 -13.43 32.56
N LEU A 176 5.38 -12.68 32.94
CA LEU A 176 6.18 -12.97 34.13
C LEU A 176 5.34 -12.93 35.42
N PHE A 177 4.48 -11.92 35.56
CA PHE A 177 3.61 -11.78 36.73
C PHE A 177 2.61 -12.95 36.82
N SER A 178 1.93 -13.28 35.72
CA SER A 178 0.97 -14.38 35.66
C SER A 178 1.64 -15.73 35.89
N ALA A 179 2.81 -15.95 35.31
CA ALA A 179 3.62 -17.17 35.50
C ALA A 179 4.06 -17.34 36.96
N THR A 180 4.48 -16.26 37.61
CA THR A 180 4.89 -16.29 39.02
C THR A 180 3.69 -16.53 39.92
N ALA A 181 2.56 -15.85 39.68
CA ALA A 181 1.34 -16.04 40.46
C ALA A 181 0.81 -17.46 40.36
N ILE A 182 0.76 -18.04 39.15
CA ILE A 182 0.28 -19.40 38.97
C ILE A 182 1.24 -20.45 39.52
N HIS A 183 2.56 -20.21 39.42
CA HIS A 183 3.56 -21.05 40.07
C HIS A 183 3.32 -21.11 41.58
N ILE A 184 3.12 -19.96 42.24
CA ILE A 184 2.84 -19.92 43.69
C ILE A 184 1.55 -20.68 44.04
N ALA A 185 0.53 -20.65 43.19
CA ALA A 185 -0.77 -21.27 43.47
C ALA A 185 -0.84 -22.77 43.13
N GLU A 186 -0.09 -23.23 42.12
CA GLU A 186 -0.23 -24.56 41.53
C GLU A 186 1.03 -25.42 41.64
N ALA A 187 2.19 -24.90 42.07
CA ALA A 187 3.44 -25.66 42.11
C ALA A 187 3.33 -26.95 42.95
N ASP A 188 2.61 -26.90 44.08
CA ASP A 188 2.43 -28.07 44.94
C ASP A 188 1.45 -29.09 44.32
N ALA A 189 0.44 -28.62 43.61
CA ALA A 189 -0.60 -29.47 42.99
C ALA A 189 -0.14 -30.06 41.65
N GLN A 190 0.69 -29.34 40.91
CA GLN A 190 1.13 -29.67 39.55
C GLN A 190 2.63 -29.35 39.36
N PRO A 191 3.54 -30.04 40.07
CA PRO A 191 4.97 -29.74 40.05
C PRO A 191 5.63 -29.97 38.68
N GLU A 192 5.12 -30.91 37.87
CA GLU A 192 5.70 -31.15 36.53
C GLU A 192 5.43 -29.99 35.57
N THR A 193 4.33 -29.26 35.77
CA THR A 193 3.87 -28.24 34.82
C THR A 193 4.09 -26.82 35.32
N PHE A 194 3.79 -26.59 36.59
CA PHE A 194 3.92 -25.30 37.26
C PHE A 194 5.05 -25.28 38.28
N GLY A 195 5.96 -26.26 38.29
CA GLY A 195 7.04 -26.35 39.30
C GLY A 195 8.15 -25.31 39.18
N SER A 196 8.19 -24.52 38.11
CA SER A 196 9.12 -23.39 38.00
C SER A 196 8.48 -22.23 37.22
N ILE A 197 8.97 -21.01 37.46
CA ILE A 197 8.49 -19.82 36.74
C ILE A 197 8.65 -19.98 35.21
N PRO A 198 9.80 -20.42 34.66
CA PRO A 198 9.93 -20.61 33.21
C PRO A 198 8.96 -21.66 32.64
N ALA A 199 8.68 -22.74 33.37
CA ALA A 199 7.67 -23.71 32.95
C ALA A 199 6.26 -23.09 32.93
N ALA A 200 5.91 -22.33 33.98
CA ALA A 200 4.64 -21.60 34.06
C ALA A 200 4.51 -20.48 33.01
N MET A 201 5.62 -19.93 32.49
CA MET A 201 5.59 -18.94 31.42
C MET A 201 4.98 -19.48 30.13
N TRP A 202 5.14 -20.78 29.82
CA TRP A 202 4.48 -21.39 28.66
C TRP A 202 2.95 -21.23 28.74
N TRP A 203 2.36 -21.62 29.87
CA TRP A 203 0.93 -21.45 30.12
C TRP A 203 0.51 -19.97 30.10
N ALA A 204 1.29 -19.08 30.71
CA ALA A 204 0.99 -17.66 30.76
C ALA A 204 0.99 -17.05 29.35
N ILE A 205 1.96 -17.39 28.50
CA ILE A 205 2.02 -16.96 27.10
C ILE A 205 0.79 -17.45 26.34
N VAL A 206 0.49 -18.74 26.41
CA VAL A 206 -0.67 -19.36 25.71
C VAL A 206 -2.00 -18.75 26.15
N THR A 207 -2.13 -18.40 27.43
CA THR A 207 -3.35 -17.80 28.00
C THR A 207 -3.48 -16.32 27.64
N ILE A 208 -2.41 -15.53 27.81
CA ILE A 208 -2.40 -14.09 27.51
C ILE A 208 -2.58 -13.83 26.01
N THR A 209 -2.00 -14.69 25.16
CA THR A 209 -2.15 -14.61 23.69
C THR A 209 -3.46 -15.19 23.18
N THR A 210 -4.38 -15.56 24.09
CA THR A 210 -5.70 -16.15 23.80
C THR A 210 -5.67 -17.36 22.86
N VAL A 211 -4.57 -18.13 22.87
CA VAL A 211 -4.44 -19.37 22.08
C VAL A 211 -5.13 -20.52 22.77
N GLY A 212 -4.83 -20.74 24.06
CA GLY A 212 -5.52 -21.73 24.90
C GLY A 212 -5.49 -23.16 24.35
N TYR A 213 -4.31 -23.75 24.11
CA TYR A 213 -4.20 -25.14 23.61
C TYR A 213 -4.92 -26.18 24.48
N GLY A 214 -5.08 -25.90 25.77
CA GLY A 214 -5.72 -26.81 26.73
C GLY A 214 -4.84 -27.98 27.18
N ASP A 215 -3.54 -27.92 26.86
CA ASP A 215 -2.51 -28.85 27.32
C ASP A 215 -2.25 -28.75 28.84
N VAL A 216 -2.40 -27.55 29.40
CA VAL A 216 -2.19 -27.25 30.81
C VAL A 216 -3.29 -26.32 31.34
N THR A 217 -3.89 -26.67 32.47
CA THR A 217 -4.88 -25.81 33.15
C THR A 217 -4.74 -25.86 34.67
N PRO A 218 -4.96 -24.74 35.39
CA PRO A 218 -4.97 -24.74 36.85
C PRO A 218 -6.10 -25.60 37.44
N VAL A 219 -5.77 -26.39 38.46
CA VAL A 219 -6.73 -27.30 39.10
C VAL A 219 -7.24 -26.77 40.44
N THR A 220 -6.50 -25.87 41.09
CA THR A 220 -6.88 -25.26 42.37
C THR A 220 -7.85 -24.09 42.17
N LEU A 221 -8.60 -23.75 43.22
CA LEU A 221 -9.48 -22.59 43.21
C LEU A 221 -8.69 -21.28 43.00
N ALA A 222 -7.57 -21.12 43.72
CA ALA A 222 -6.71 -19.96 43.59
C ALA A 222 -6.14 -19.82 42.17
N GLY A 223 -5.66 -20.92 41.59
CA GLY A 223 -5.14 -20.94 40.23
C GLY A 223 -6.21 -20.62 39.19
N ARG A 224 -7.45 -21.09 39.35
CA ARG A 224 -8.58 -20.72 38.47
C ARG A 224 -8.94 -19.23 38.55
N LEU A 225 -8.88 -18.63 39.74
CA LEU A 225 -9.09 -17.19 39.92
C LEU A 225 -7.97 -16.39 39.24
N ILE A 226 -6.72 -16.80 39.42
CA ILE A 226 -5.55 -16.20 38.75
C ILE A 226 -5.71 -16.31 37.23
N ALA A 227 -6.06 -17.49 36.71
CA ALA A 227 -6.32 -17.71 35.29
C ALA A 227 -7.40 -16.78 34.74
N SER A 228 -8.50 -16.61 35.48
CA SER A 228 -9.58 -15.72 35.07
C SER A 228 -9.10 -14.27 34.94
N VAL A 229 -8.30 -13.79 35.89
CA VAL A 229 -7.70 -12.45 35.83
C VAL A 229 -6.70 -12.36 34.66
N THR A 230 -5.84 -13.36 34.49
CA THR A 230 -4.84 -13.41 33.41
C THR A 230 -5.50 -13.37 32.02
N MET A 231 -6.63 -14.05 31.82
CA MET A 231 -7.39 -14.00 30.55
C MET A 231 -7.88 -12.58 30.25
N VAL A 232 -8.45 -11.88 31.24
CA VAL A 232 -8.91 -10.48 31.08
C VAL A 232 -7.74 -9.55 30.80
N THR A 233 -6.63 -9.70 31.53
CA THR A 233 -5.41 -8.92 31.29
C THR A 233 -4.87 -9.14 29.88
N GLY A 234 -4.83 -10.39 29.39
CA GLY A 234 -4.39 -10.71 28.04
C GLY A 234 -5.24 -10.03 26.97
N TYR A 235 -6.56 -10.11 27.10
CA TYR A 235 -7.49 -9.44 26.19
C TYR A 235 -7.25 -7.93 26.11
N VAL A 236 -7.09 -7.25 27.26
CA VAL A 236 -6.81 -5.81 27.31
C VAL A 236 -5.45 -5.49 26.69
N MET A 237 -4.42 -6.26 27.02
CA MET A 237 -3.05 -5.98 26.59
C MET A 237 -2.81 -6.21 25.10
N LEU A 238 -3.44 -7.22 24.49
CA LEU A 238 -3.35 -7.47 23.05
C LEU A 238 -3.96 -6.34 22.21
N GLY A 239 -4.95 -5.62 22.76
CA GLY A 239 -5.57 -4.47 22.10
C GLY A 239 -4.59 -3.32 21.80
N LEU A 240 -3.56 -3.14 22.64
CA LEU A 240 -2.58 -2.04 22.48
C LEU A 240 -1.75 -2.16 21.19
N PRO A 241 -0.96 -3.22 20.96
CA PRO A 241 -0.16 -3.33 19.74
C PRO A 241 -1.03 -3.36 18.48
N VAL A 242 -2.21 -4.01 18.53
CA VAL A 242 -3.16 -4.02 17.42
C VAL A 242 -3.66 -2.60 17.11
N GLY A 243 -4.06 -1.84 18.12
CA GLY A 243 -4.54 -0.46 17.97
C GLY A 243 -3.46 0.50 17.47
N ILE A 244 -2.22 0.38 17.96
CA ILE A 244 -1.06 1.15 17.50
C ILE A 244 -0.81 0.87 16.01
N VAL A 245 -0.68 -0.40 15.62
CA VAL A 245 -0.43 -0.77 14.22
C VAL A 245 -1.59 -0.34 13.33
N ALA A 246 -2.84 -0.54 13.75
CA ALA A 246 -4.02 -0.15 12.96
C ALA A 246 -4.08 1.37 12.71
N THR A 247 -3.85 2.17 13.75
CA THR A 247 -3.88 3.64 13.67
C THR A 247 -2.75 4.16 12.79
N ALA A 248 -1.53 3.68 13.01
CA ALA A 248 -0.37 4.09 12.21
C ALA A 248 -0.46 3.62 10.75
N PHE A 249 -1.04 2.44 10.50
CA PHE A 249 -1.29 1.97 9.14
C PHE A 249 -2.32 2.82 8.42
N ALA A 250 -3.40 3.23 9.09
CA ALA A 250 -4.37 4.18 8.55
C ALA A 250 -3.70 5.54 8.23
N GLU A 251 -2.91 6.06 9.16
CA GLU A 251 -2.17 7.32 8.98
C GLU A 251 -1.17 7.25 7.81
N GLU A 252 -0.43 6.15 7.67
CA GLU A 252 0.50 5.93 6.55
C GLU A 252 -0.22 5.88 5.20
N ILE A 253 -1.39 5.25 5.13
CA ILE A 253 -2.21 5.23 3.92
C ILE A 253 -2.68 6.65 3.57
N HIS A 254 -3.20 7.39 4.56
CA HIS A 254 -3.64 8.77 4.36
C HIS A 254 -2.48 9.68 3.93
N ARG A 255 -1.30 9.56 4.54
CA ARG A 255 -0.11 10.32 4.15
C ARG A 255 0.33 10.02 2.72
N ARG A 256 0.28 8.76 2.29
CA ARG A 256 0.59 8.39 0.89
C ARG A 256 -0.43 8.96 -0.09
N GLN A 257 -1.72 8.89 0.25
CA GLN A 257 -2.77 9.53 -0.54
C GLN A 257 -2.51 11.04 -0.64
N PHE A 258 -2.21 11.72 0.47
CA PHE A 258 -1.88 13.14 0.50
C PHE A 258 -0.72 13.51 -0.42
N VAL A 259 0.40 12.77 -0.38
CA VAL A 259 1.57 13.06 -1.24
C VAL A 259 1.22 12.88 -2.72
N VAL A 260 0.47 11.83 -3.05
CA VAL A 260 0.02 11.59 -4.43
C VAL A 260 -0.94 12.71 -4.86
N THR A 261 -1.95 13.03 -4.06
CA THR A 261 -2.89 14.14 -4.29
C THR A 261 -2.15 15.47 -4.46
N TRP A 262 -1.15 15.79 -3.64
CA TRP A 262 -0.35 17.02 -3.76
C TRP A 262 0.38 17.10 -5.10
N SER A 263 1.08 16.04 -5.50
CA SER A 263 1.78 16.00 -6.78
C SER A 263 0.81 16.17 -7.97
N MET A 264 -0.40 15.63 -7.82
CA MET A 264 -1.47 15.75 -8.82
C MET A 264 -2.06 17.17 -8.84
N VAL A 265 -2.30 17.79 -7.68
CA VAL A 265 -2.84 19.16 -7.58
C VAL A 265 -1.86 20.16 -8.15
N ALA A 266 -0.57 20.05 -7.80
CA ALA A 266 0.49 20.92 -8.32
C ALA A 266 0.67 20.80 -9.85
N SER A 267 0.26 19.67 -10.45
CA SER A 267 0.31 19.47 -11.90
C SER A 267 -0.77 20.27 -12.65
N VAL A 268 -1.90 20.56 -12.00
CA VAL A 268 -3.02 21.31 -12.59
C VAL A 268 -2.69 22.81 -12.57
N PRO A 269 -2.64 23.49 -13.73
CA PRO A 269 -2.30 24.91 -13.81
C PRO A 269 -3.16 25.81 -12.92
N LEU A 270 -4.44 25.48 -12.75
CA LEU A 270 -5.40 26.19 -11.90
C LEU A 270 -4.91 26.38 -10.45
N PHE A 271 -4.18 25.41 -9.90
CA PHE A 271 -3.77 25.42 -8.49
C PHE A 271 -2.32 25.88 -8.28
N ARG A 272 -1.59 26.24 -9.34
CA ARG A 272 -0.16 26.64 -9.23
C ARG A 272 0.05 28.00 -8.58
N THR A 273 -0.93 28.90 -8.70
CA THR A 273 -0.86 30.26 -8.15
C THR A 273 -1.20 30.31 -6.67
N MET A 274 -1.67 29.20 -6.10
CA MET A 274 -2.07 29.12 -4.71
C MET A 274 -0.87 28.92 -3.78
N ASP A 275 -0.94 29.50 -2.60
CA ASP A 275 0.04 29.23 -1.54
C ASP A 275 -0.15 27.83 -0.95
N ALA A 276 0.87 27.33 -0.25
CA ALA A 276 0.85 25.98 0.28
C ALA A 276 -0.30 25.73 1.28
N THR A 277 -0.73 26.78 2.00
CA THR A 277 -1.83 26.73 2.97
C THR A 277 -3.15 26.46 2.28
N ASN A 278 -3.48 27.24 1.24
CA ASN A 278 -4.73 27.06 0.52
C ASN A 278 -4.75 25.73 -0.24
N ILE A 279 -3.62 25.30 -0.83
CA ILE A 279 -3.54 23.97 -1.47
C ILE A 279 -3.83 22.86 -0.47
N ALA A 280 -3.21 22.91 0.73
CA ALA A 280 -3.44 21.91 1.77
C ALA A 280 -4.92 21.86 2.22
N GLU A 281 -5.60 23.00 2.24
CA GLU A 281 -7.03 23.08 2.55
C GLU A 281 -7.88 22.43 1.44
N ILE A 282 -7.62 22.74 0.17
CA ILE A 282 -8.38 22.19 -0.97
C ILE A 282 -8.22 20.68 -1.08
N MET A 283 -7.01 20.18 -0.83
CA MET A 283 -6.73 18.75 -0.91
C MET A 283 -7.59 17.89 0.01
N ARG A 284 -8.14 18.47 1.10
CA ARG A 284 -9.06 17.75 1.98
C ARG A 284 -10.39 17.40 1.31
N TYR A 285 -10.75 18.12 0.26
CA TYR A 285 -11.96 17.92 -0.53
C TYR A 285 -11.69 17.14 -1.83
N LEU A 286 -10.41 16.87 -2.14
CA LEU A 286 -10.02 16.17 -3.37
C LEU A 286 -9.78 14.69 -3.11
N SER A 287 -10.51 13.85 -3.84
CA SER A 287 -10.32 12.40 -3.81
C SER A 287 -9.55 11.93 -5.05
N ALA A 288 -8.43 11.25 -4.83
CA ALA A 288 -7.63 10.67 -5.91
C ALA A 288 -8.23 9.35 -6.40
N GLN A 289 -8.52 9.24 -7.70
CA GLN A 289 -9.03 8.03 -8.33
C GLN A 289 -8.14 7.60 -9.51
N SER A 290 -7.95 6.29 -9.67
CA SER A 290 -7.20 5.69 -10.77
C SER A 290 -8.14 4.89 -11.66
N ILE A 291 -8.25 5.28 -12.93
CA ILE A 291 -9.19 4.74 -13.90
C ILE A 291 -8.42 3.93 -14.94
N PRO A 292 -8.79 2.66 -15.22
CA PRO A 292 -8.14 1.88 -16.26
C PRO A 292 -8.53 2.34 -17.66
N ALA A 293 -7.66 2.09 -18.64
CA ALA A 293 -7.90 2.41 -20.04
C ALA A 293 -9.22 1.82 -20.56
N GLY A 294 -10.00 2.64 -21.26
CA GLY A 294 -11.30 2.28 -21.84
C GLY A 294 -12.49 2.34 -20.89
N ALA A 295 -12.28 2.57 -19.59
CA ALA A 295 -13.37 2.65 -18.62
C ALA A 295 -14.21 3.92 -18.79
N LEU A 296 -15.53 3.79 -18.62
CA LEU A 296 -16.48 4.90 -18.62
C LEU A 296 -16.41 5.59 -17.25
N ILE A 297 -16.08 6.89 -17.24
CA ILE A 297 -15.94 7.72 -16.03
C ILE A 297 -17.25 8.41 -15.71
N VAL A 298 -17.91 8.97 -16.74
CA VAL A 298 -19.18 9.68 -16.63
C VAL A 298 -20.11 9.16 -17.71
N ARG A 299 -21.37 8.93 -17.37
CA ARG A 299 -22.41 8.59 -18.35
C ARG A 299 -23.32 9.79 -18.59
N ARG A 300 -23.67 10.03 -19.86
CA ARG A 300 -24.65 11.04 -20.25
C ARG A 300 -26.01 10.77 -19.58
N GLY A 301 -26.64 11.83 -19.09
CA GLY A 301 -27.97 11.80 -18.44
C GLY A 301 -27.95 11.53 -16.94
N GLU A 302 -26.81 11.12 -16.36
CA GLU A 302 -26.68 10.97 -14.91
C GLU A 302 -26.71 12.34 -14.21
N VAL A 303 -27.04 12.32 -12.92
CA VAL A 303 -26.95 13.51 -12.06
C VAL A 303 -25.46 13.81 -11.83
N ALA A 304 -25.10 15.09 -11.87
CA ALA A 304 -23.71 15.50 -11.66
C ALA A 304 -23.43 15.72 -10.17
N GLU A 305 -22.69 14.78 -9.57
CA GLU A 305 -22.32 14.84 -8.16
C GLU A 305 -20.91 15.40 -7.93
N SER A 306 -20.02 15.29 -8.93
CA SER A 306 -18.61 15.67 -8.79
C SER A 306 -18.02 16.19 -10.11
N MET A 307 -16.93 16.95 -10.04
CA MET A 307 -16.08 17.31 -11.19
C MET A 307 -14.71 16.64 -11.08
N TYR A 308 -13.99 16.58 -12.19
CA TYR A 308 -12.76 15.80 -12.31
C TYR A 308 -11.63 16.63 -12.90
N PHE A 309 -10.47 16.63 -12.25
CA PHE A 309 -9.22 17.18 -12.79
C PHE A 309 -8.31 16.04 -13.24
N ILE A 310 -7.70 16.18 -14.41
CA ILE A 310 -6.83 15.15 -15.01
C ILE A 310 -5.40 15.41 -14.58
N ALA A 311 -4.86 14.53 -13.74
CA ALA A 311 -3.50 14.65 -13.24
C ALA A 311 -2.49 13.80 -14.03
N GLU A 312 -2.92 12.67 -14.56
CA GLU A 312 -2.13 11.81 -15.46
C GLU A 312 -3.09 11.12 -16.44
N GLY A 313 -2.66 10.94 -17.69
CA GLY A 313 -3.44 10.26 -18.73
C GLY A 313 -4.33 11.19 -19.57
N GLU A 314 -5.18 10.57 -20.39
CA GLU A 314 -6.11 11.25 -21.30
C GLU A 314 -7.53 10.67 -21.20
N VAL A 315 -8.52 11.52 -21.43
CA VAL A 315 -9.94 11.15 -21.52
C VAL A 315 -10.56 11.67 -22.81
N ASP A 316 -11.53 10.94 -23.34
CA ASP A 316 -12.33 11.34 -24.49
C ASP A 316 -13.76 11.66 -24.03
N ILE A 317 -14.25 12.84 -24.38
CA ILE A 317 -15.62 13.30 -24.13
C ILE A 317 -16.41 13.11 -25.42
N GLU A 318 -17.39 12.21 -25.38
CA GLU A 318 -18.27 11.89 -26.50
C GLU A 318 -19.48 12.84 -26.52
N LEU A 319 -19.37 13.96 -27.25
CA LEU A 319 -20.48 14.90 -27.45
C LEU A 319 -21.25 14.55 -28.75
N PRO A 320 -22.54 14.96 -28.86
CA PRO A 320 -23.30 14.79 -30.10
C PRO A 320 -22.62 15.51 -31.27
N GLY A 321 -22.02 14.76 -32.18
CA GLY A 321 -21.40 15.28 -33.41
C GLY A 321 -19.92 15.68 -33.30
N LYS A 322 -19.28 15.56 -32.13
CA LYS A 322 -17.84 15.84 -31.95
C LYS A 322 -17.28 15.12 -30.72
N ASN A 323 -16.07 14.58 -30.82
CA ASN A 323 -15.31 14.12 -29.65
C ASN A 323 -14.29 15.18 -29.24
N VAL A 324 -14.15 15.40 -27.94
CA VAL A 324 -13.16 16.32 -27.38
C VAL A 324 -12.25 15.53 -26.46
N ARG A 325 -10.95 15.54 -26.77
CA ARG A 325 -9.94 14.89 -25.94
C ARG A 325 -9.37 15.88 -24.94
N LEU A 326 -9.31 15.46 -23.68
CA LEU A 326 -8.68 16.22 -22.61
C LEU A 326 -7.50 15.43 -22.03
N GLY A 327 -6.42 16.15 -21.74
CA GLY A 327 -5.19 15.61 -21.17
C GLY A 327 -4.83 16.26 -19.84
N VAL A 328 -3.60 15.99 -19.40
CA VAL A 328 -3.05 16.44 -18.11
C VAL A 328 -3.20 17.95 -17.91
N GLY A 329 -3.66 18.34 -16.71
CA GLY A 329 -3.89 19.72 -16.30
C GLY A 329 -5.26 20.29 -16.69
N GLN A 330 -6.03 19.57 -17.51
CA GLN A 330 -7.40 19.96 -17.86
C GLN A 330 -8.41 19.29 -16.91
N PHE A 331 -9.64 19.81 -16.88
CA PHE A 331 -10.74 19.27 -16.07
C PHE A 331 -12.03 19.16 -16.86
N PHE A 332 -12.98 18.38 -16.33
CA PHE A 332 -14.31 18.18 -16.90
C PHE A 332 -15.37 17.93 -15.83
N GLY A 333 -16.64 18.08 -16.21
CA GLY A 333 -17.80 17.85 -15.35
C GLY A 333 -18.30 19.09 -14.61
N GLU A 334 -17.61 20.22 -14.74
CA GLU A 334 -17.94 21.53 -14.18
C GLU A 334 -19.29 22.05 -14.67
N MET A 335 -19.61 21.85 -15.95
CA MET A 335 -20.81 22.42 -16.57
C MET A 335 -22.09 21.92 -15.89
N ALA A 336 -22.15 20.62 -15.62
CA ALA A 336 -23.33 20.00 -15.06
C ALA A 336 -23.55 20.44 -13.60
N ILE A 337 -22.47 20.69 -12.86
CA ILE A 337 -22.54 21.18 -11.47
C ILE A 337 -22.91 22.67 -11.44
N LEU A 338 -22.22 23.51 -12.21
CA LEU A 338 -22.44 24.96 -12.23
C LEU A 338 -23.83 25.33 -12.75
N HIS A 339 -24.32 24.63 -13.77
CA HIS A 339 -25.65 24.88 -14.34
C HIS A 339 -26.77 24.08 -13.69
N LYS A 340 -26.46 23.21 -12.70
CA LYS A 340 -27.43 22.30 -12.10
C LYS A 340 -28.20 21.51 -13.16
N THR A 341 -27.45 20.85 -14.05
CA THR A 341 -27.98 20.04 -15.15
C THR A 341 -27.47 18.61 -15.05
N ARG A 342 -28.08 17.70 -15.83
CA ARG A 342 -27.57 16.33 -15.98
C ARG A 342 -26.31 16.31 -16.84
N ARG A 343 -25.52 15.24 -16.73
CA ARG A 343 -24.31 15.03 -17.53
C ARG A 343 -24.62 15.12 -19.02
N THR A 344 -23.90 15.97 -19.73
CA THR A 344 -24.15 16.28 -21.15
C THR A 344 -23.53 15.27 -22.12
N ALA A 345 -22.51 14.54 -21.68
CA ALA A 345 -21.73 13.62 -22.51
C ALA A 345 -21.26 12.38 -21.71
N ASN A 346 -20.92 11.32 -22.45
CA ASN A 346 -20.12 10.24 -21.89
C ASN A 346 -18.66 10.68 -21.84
N VAL A 347 -17.94 10.27 -20.80
CA VAL A 347 -16.49 10.49 -20.69
C VAL A 347 -15.81 9.16 -20.47
N ARG A 348 -14.82 8.82 -21.30
CA ARG A 348 -14.11 7.54 -21.26
C ARG A 348 -12.61 7.76 -21.16
N ALA A 349 -11.92 6.96 -20.34
CA ALA A 349 -10.47 6.98 -20.28
C ALA A 349 -9.87 6.40 -21.57
N VAL A 350 -8.93 7.12 -22.21
CA VAL A 350 -8.21 6.62 -23.40
C VAL A 350 -7.10 5.67 -22.97
N GLU A 351 -6.41 6.02 -21.89
CA GLU A 351 -5.37 5.23 -21.25
C GLU A 351 -5.59 5.11 -19.74
N ALA A 352 -4.62 4.60 -18.98
CA ALA A 352 -4.74 4.58 -17.53
C ALA A 352 -4.64 6.03 -17.01
N THR A 353 -5.73 6.54 -16.43
CA THR A 353 -5.88 7.96 -16.09
C THR A 353 -6.02 8.13 -14.59
N LYS A 354 -5.27 9.08 -14.01
CA LYS A 354 -5.44 9.49 -12.61
C LYS A 354 -6.21 10.80 -12.56
N LEU A 355 -7.29 10.78 -11.79
CA LEU A 355 -8.22 11.89 -11.63
C LEU A 355 -8.20 12.38 -10.18
N LEU A 356 -8.31 13.69 -10.01
CA LEU A 356 -8.73 14.30 -8.75
C LEU A 356 -10.21 14.62 -8.85
N VAL A 357 -11.00 14.09 -7.93
CA VAL A 357 -12.45 14.25 -7.88
C VAL A 357 -12.79 15.27 -6.81
N LEU A 358 -13.63 16.24 -7.17
CA LEU A 358 -14.15 17.25 -6.26
C LEU A 358 -15.67 17.20 -6.28
N ASP A 359 -16.30 16.95 -5.14
CA ASP A 359 -17.75 16.88 -5.03
C ASP A 359 -18.41 18.25 -5.18
N ALA A 360 -19.65 18.27 -5.67
CA ALA A 360 -20.39 19.49 -5.98
C ALA A 360 -20.60 20.39 -4.75
N PHE A 361 -20.83 19.78 -3.58
CA PHE A 361 -20.96 20.51 -2.32
C PHE A 361 -19.64 21.18 -1.94
N ASP A 362 -18.54 20.44 -2.04
CA ASP A 362 -17.21 20.95 -1.72
C ASP A 362 -16.72 21.99 -2.73
N LEU A 363 -17.10 21.86 -4.00
CA LEU A 363 -16.85 22.87 -5.03
C LEU A 363 -17.53 24.20 -4.68
N GLN A 364 -18.77 24.18 -4.19
CA GLN A 364 -19.44 25.42 -3.76
C GLN A 364 -18.73 26.05 -2.57
N ALA A 365 -18.36 25.25 -1.57
CA ALA A 365 -17.58 25.71 -0.43
C ALA A 365 -16.22 26.31 -0.87
N LEU A 366 -15.59 25.69 -1.86
CA LEU A 366 -14.32 26.13 -2.43
C LEU A 366 -14.44 27.48 -3.13
N ILE A 367 -15.45 27.65 -3.98
CA ILE A 367 -15.69 28.89 -4.73
C ILE A 367 -15.97 30.07 -3.78
N VAL A 368 -16.73 29.83 -2.71
CA VAL A 368 -17.03 30.86 -1.71
C VAL A 368 -15.77 31.32 -0.96
N ARG A 369 -14.86 30.38 -0.65
CA ARG A 369 -13.61 30.70 0.06
C ARG A 369 -12.53 31.28 -0.85
N ASN A 370 -12.47 30.84 -2.11
CA ASN A 370 -11.46 31.23 -3.09
C ASN A 370 -12.14 31.71 -4.39
N PRO A 371 -12.57 32.99 -4.45
CA PRO A 371 -13.27 33.54 -5.61
C PRO A 371 -12.50 33.40 -6.93
N GLU A 372 -11.17 33.54 -6.89
CA GLU A 372 -10.30 33.42 -8.07
C GLU A 372 -10.43 32.06 -8.77
N ILE A 373 -10.55 30.97 -8.00
CA ILE A 373 -10.77 29.62 -8.55
C ILE A 373 -12.14 29.56 -9.22
N GLY A 374 -13.17 30.09 -8.54
CA GLY A 374 -14.52 30.12 -9.07
C GLY A 374 -14.64 30.91 -10.37
N ASP A 375 -13.86 31.97 -10.53
CA ASP A 375 -13.82 32.78 -11.74
C ASP A 375 -13.14 32.03 -12.88
N CYS A 376 -12.00 31.37 -12.63
CA CYS A 376 -11.33 30.55 -13.65
C CYS A 376 -12.18 29.35 -14.10
N ILE A 377 -12.85 28.65 -13.17
CA ILE A 377 -13.77 27.55 -13.53
C ILE A 377 -14.94 28.07 -14.37
N ARG A 378 -15.49 29.25 -14.02
CA ARG A 378 -16.56 29.88 -14.80
C ARG A 378 -16.10 30.29 -16.19
N GLU A 379 -14.92 30.89 -16.33
CA GLU A 379 -14.33 31.28 -17.62
C GLU A 379 -14.20 30.08 -18.56
N VAL A 380 -13.63 28.96 -18.08
CA VAL A 380 -13.52 27.72 -18.86
C VAL A 380 -14.91 27.14 -19.19
N ALA A 381 -15.88 27.27 -18.29
CA ALA A 381 -17.24 26.82 -18.56
C ALA A 381 -17.93 27.65 -19.66
N GLU A 382 -17.75 28.98 -19.68
CA GLU A 382 -18.27 29.87 -20.72
C GLU A 382 -17.64 29.55 -22.09
N ASP A 383 -16.33 29.36 -22.17
CA ASP A 383 -15.64 28.97 -23.41
C ASP A 383 -16.17 27.65 -23.99
N ARG A 384 -16.64 26.75 -23.12
CA ARG A 384 -17.20 25.44 -23.50
C ARG A 384 -18.69 25.48 -23.79
N LYS A 385 -19.43 26.50 -23.35
CA LYS A 385 -20.87 26.65 -23.65
C LYS A 385 -21.17 26.76 -25.14
N GLY A 386 -20.26 27.33 -25.93
CA GLY A 386 -20.39 27.38 -27.39
C GLY A 386 -20.44 26.00 -28.06
N ILE A 387 -20.20 24.92 -27.31
CA ILE A 387 -20.16 23.53 -27.79
C ILE A 387 -21.42 22.74 -27.36
N VAL A 388 -22.21 23.24 -26.40
CA VAL A 388 -23.39 22.53 -25.84
C VAL A 388 -24.68 23.21 -26.33
N PRO A 389 -25.62 22.48 -26.97
CA PRO A 389 -26.85 23.08 -27.50
C PRO A 389 -27.74 23.70 -26.39
N GLU A 390 -28.28 24.89 -26.65
CA GLU A 390 -28.97 25.80 -25.70
C GLU A 390 -30.23 25.25 -24.98
N GLY A 391 -30.64 24.01 -25.22
CA GLY A 391 -31.96 23.48 -24.84
C GLY A 391 -32.12 22.85 -23.45
N GLN A 392 -31.14 22.96 -22.54
CA GLN A 392 -31.21 22.29 -21.21
C GLN A 392 -30.86 23.23 -20.05
N LYS A 393 -31.35 24.47 -20.05
CA LYS A 393 -31.25 25.36 -18.89
C LYS A 393 -32.23 24.90 -17.80
N GLY A 394 -31.71 24.29 -16.73
CA GLY A 394 -32.30 24.40 -15.39
C GLY A 394 -33.50 23.51 -15.03
N ASP A 395 -33.55 22.26 -15.49
CA ASP A 395 -34.72 21.37 -15.29
C ASP A 395 -34.80 20.69 -13.90
N LEU A 396 -33.78 20.80 -13.04
CA LEU A 396 -33.79 20.12 -11.73
C LEU A 396 -34.75 20.79 -10.72
N LEU A 397 -34.87 22.13 -10.73
CA LEU A 397 -35.80 22.83 -9.85
C LEU A 397 -37.26 22.66 -10.27
N ALA A 398 -37.54 22.55 -11.58
CA ALA A 398 -38.89 22.32 -12.09
C ALA A 398 -39.38 20.89 -11.78
N ALA A 399 -38.50 19.89 -11.95
CA ALA A 399 -38.83 18.49 -11.66
C ALA A 399 -39.07 18.19 -10.17
N GLU A 400 -38.39 18.89 -9.26
CA GLU A 400 -38.64 18.76 -7.81
C GLU A 400 -39.93 19.46 -7.34
N LEU A 401 -40.33 20.55 -8.00
CA LEU A 401 -41.59 21.25 -7.70
C LEU A 401 -42.83 20.49 -8.21
N GLU A 402 -42.72 19.75 -9.32
CA GLU A 402 -43.82 18.89 -9.81
C GLU A 402 -44.08 17.66 -8.91
N GLN A 403 -43.09 17.22 -8.13
CA GLN A 403 -43.22 16.08 -7.22
C GLN A 403 -43.68 16.45 -5.79
N GLY A 404 -43.91 17.73 -5.50
CA GLY A 404 -44.08 18.25 -4.13
C GLY A 404 -45.50 18.56 -3.66
N SER A 405 -46.56 18.30 -4.42
CA SER A 405 -47.95 18.58 -3.97
C SER A 405 -48.75 17.29 -3.70
N PRO A 406 -48.87 16.82 -2.44
CA PRO A 406 -49.80 15.76 -2.13
C PRO A 406 -51.23 16.30 -2.26
N GLN A 407 -51.99 15.78 -3.23
CA GLN A 407 -53.43 15.97 -3.28
C GLN A 407 -54.04 15.33 -2.03
N PRO A 408 -54.87 16.04 -1.24
CA PRO A 408 -55.57 15.42 -0.12
C PRO A 408 -56.65 14.49 -0.67
N GLU A 409 -56.49 13.18 -0.46
CA GLU A 409 -57.54 12.22 -0.77
C GLU A 409 -58.77 12.47 0.13
N PRO A 410 -59.99 12.45 -0.44
CA PRO A 410 -61.21 12.53 0.36
C PRO A 410 -61.43 11.21 1.09
N PHE A 411 -61.56 11.30 2.41
CA PHE A 411 -61.97 10.18 3.27
C PHE A 411 -63.27 9.55 2.76
N GLN A 412 -63.23 8.25 2.44
CA GLN A 412 -64.38 7.36 2.40
C GLN A 412 -64.22 6.26 3.45
#